data_AF-A0A1R4H2L5-F1
#
_entry.id   AF-A0A1R4H2L5-F1
#
_cell.length_a   1.000
_cell.length_b   1.000
_cell.length_c   1.000
_cell.angle_alpha   90.00
_cell.angle_beta   90.00
_cell.angle_gamma   90.00
#
_symmetry.space_group_name_H-M   'P 1'
#
loop_
_entity.id
_entity.type
_entity.pdbx_description
1 polymer ?
#
loop_
_entity_poly.entity_id
_entity_poly.type
_entity_poly.pdbx_seq_one_letter_code
_entity_poly.pdbx_strand_id
1 'polypeptide(L)'
;MKTISTLLSAAVISLISVSASQATTQASTVFHFDMKKNTDNFEVRASGWSDPKFGDLGWVHSSDWGTFNAVKGQVVTITMTSSETGFHPGSTVYFRGADDTADNSYIPDVALTQTATMAKWGASNDDTGEPLGDIVMKYITHGYDGDGAVADVAGDLITNTFKKINDGVPGKLVIKFKAPFTGLYEFVSGGYKPAPTINKAIKHIVKVKVIVK
;
A
#
# COMPACT_ATOMS: atom_id res chain seq x y z
N MET A 1 7.88 29.03 -34.81
CA MET A 1 8.81 27.95 -34.41
C MET A 1 9.24 28.17 -32.97
N LYS A 2 9.33 27.07 -32.21
CA LYS A 2 9.83 26.88 -30.84
C LYS A 2 8.90 27.23 -29.67
N THR A 3 8.10 26.20 -29.36
CA THR A 3 7.80 25.64 -28.03
C THR A 3 8.56 26.18 -26.82
N ILE A 4 7.83 26.39 -25.72
CA ILE A 4 8.26 25.97 -24.38
C ILE A 4 7.05 25.35 -23.67
N SER A 5 6.99 24.02 -23.64
CA SER A 5 6.15 23.26 -22.72
C SER A 5 6.93 23.10 -21.42
N THR A 6 6.54 23.82 -20.37
CA THR A 6 7.15 23.68 -19.05
C THR A 6 6.66 22.39 -18.41
N LEU A 7 7.51 21.36 -18.38
CA LEU A 7 7.32 20.19 -17.53
C LEU A 7 7.46 20.64 -16.07
N LEU A 8 6.37 20.62 -15.30
CA LEU A 8 6.45 20.54 -13.84
C LEU A 8 6.87 19.12 -13.47
N SER A 9 8.15 18.91 -13.19
CA SER A 9 8.60 17.74 -12.43
C SER A 9 8.25 17.97 -10.96
N ALA A 10 7.14 17.40 -10.50
CA ALA A 10 6.86 17.29 -9.07
C ALA A 10 7.83 16.27 -8.46
N ALA A 11 8.95 16.75 -7.91
CA ALA A 11 9.76 15.96 -6.99
C ALA A 11 8.97 15.85 -5.68
N VAL A 12 8.26 14.74 -5.49
CA VAL A 12 7.72 14.39 -4.17
C VAL A 12 8.91 14.06 -3.29
N ILE A 13 9.29 14.99 -2.42
CA ILE A 13 10.18 14.70 -1.30
C ILE A 13 9.38 13.77 -0.39
N SER A 14 9.58 12.46 -0.51
CA SER A 14 8.95 11.49 0.38
C SER A 14 9.50 11.76 1.79
N LEU A 15 8.63 12.17 2.71
CA LEU A 15 8.95 12.16 4.13
C LEU A 15 9.38 10.73 4.50
N ILE A 16 10.44 10.59 5.30
CA ILE A 16 10.79 9.32 5.92
C ILE A 16 10.12 9.33 7.28
N SER A 17 9.18 8.41 7.51
CA SER A 17 8.66 8.16 8.85
C SER A 17 9.59 7.17 9.54
N VAL A 18 10.34 7.64 10.53
CA VAL A 18 11.06 6.78 11.47
C VAL A 18 10.15 6.49 12.66
N SER A 19 9.80 5.23 12.82
CA SER A 19 8.94 4.76 13.90
C SER A 19 9.65 4.89 15.25
N ALA A 20 9.26 5.88 16.05
CA ALA A 20 9.87 6.15 17.35
C ALA A 20 9.34 5.23 18.47
N SER A 21 8.41 4.30 18.21
CA SER A 21 7.59 3.73 19.30
C SER A 21 6.94 2.36 19.07
N GLN A 22 7.16 1.66 17.95
CA GLN A 22 6.42 0.43 17.65
C GLN A 22 7.33 -0.70 17.16
N ALA A 23 6.88 -1.92 17.44
CA ALA A 23 7.58 -3.17 17.20
C ALA A 23 7.76 -3.46 15.70
N THR A 24 8.93 -4.01 15.32
CA THR A 24 9.05 -4.69 14.02
C THR A 24 8.06 -5.83 14.01
N THR A 25 7.33 -6.03 12.92
CA THR A 25 6.36 -7.12 12.87
C THR A 25 6.44 -7.89 11.58
N GLN A 26 6.03 -9.15 11.63
CA GLN A 26 5.94 -10.00 10.46
C GLN A 26 4.52 -9.94 9.89
N ALA A 27 4.38 -9.63 8.60
CA ALA A 27 3.11 -9.74 7.90
C ALA A 27 2.62 -11.21 7.94
N SER A 28 1.34 -11.43 8.23
CA SER A 28 0.80 -12.78 8.40
C SER A 28 0.85 -13.60 7.11
N THR A 29 0.68 -12.95 5.96
CA THR A 29 0.80 -13.55 4.63
C THR A 29 1.38 -12.53 3.65
N VAL A 30 2.36 -12.95 2.85
CA VAL A 30 2.87 -12.18 1.71
C VAL A 30 2.73 -13.00 0.43
N PHE A 31 1.82 -12.59 -0.44
CA PHE A 31 1.53 -13.27 -1.70
C PHE A 31 2.56 -12.90 -2.77
N HIS A 32 3.15 -13.89 -3.44
CA HIS A 32 4.09 -13.63 -4.54
C HIS A 32 3.40 -13.66 -5.91
N PHE A 33 3.55 -12.57 -6.67
CA PHE A 33 2.99 -12.41 -8.01
C PHE A 33 4.09 -12.47 -9.07
N ASP A 34 3.85 -13.27 -10.10
CA ASP A 34 4.71 -13.40 -11.28
C ASP A 34 3.86 -13.62 -12.55
N MET A 35 4.52 -13.95 -13.67
CA MET A 35 3.81 -14.19 -14.94
C MET A 35 2.91 -15.43 -14.93
N LYS A 36 3.16 -16.41 -14.05
CA LYS A 36 2.40 -17.66 -13.91
C LYS A 36 1.26 -17.50 -12.90
N LYS A 37 1.48 -16.73 -11.83
CA LYS A 37 0.52 -16.43 -10.78
C LYS A 37 0.37 -14.92 -10.65
N ASN A 38 -0.58 -14.37 -11.40
CA ASN A 38 -0.80 -12.93 -11.45
C ASN A 38 -2.10 -12.48 -10.76
N THR A 39 -2.78 -13.40 -10.07
CA THR A 39 -4.00 -13.12 -9.30
C THR A 39 -3.97 -13.86 -7.97
N ASP A 40 -4.51 -13.23 -6.93
CA ASP A 40 -4.77 -13.87 -5.63
C ASP A 40 -5.98 -13.24 -4.92
N ASN A 41 -6.45 -13.86 -3.84
CA ASN A 41 -7.49 -13.34 -2.97
C ASN A 41 -6.88 -12.89 -1.66
N PHE A 42 -7.02 -11.61 -1.35
CA PHE A 42 -6.56 -11.02 -0.10
C PHE A 42 -7.73 -10.99 0.89
N GLU A 43 -7.46 -11.28 2.15
CA GLU A 43 -8.42 -11.23 3.26
C GLU A 43 -8.10 -10.03 4.17
N VAL A 44 -8.80 -8.93 3.95
CA VAL A 44 -8.44 -7.63 4.54
C VAL A 44 -9.61 -7.03 5.32
N ARG A 45 -9.33 -6.23 6.36
CA ARG A 45 -10.40 -5.48 7.02
C ARG A 45 -10.80 -4.26 6.21
N ALA A 46 -12.05 -3.84 6.41
CA ALA A 46 -12.62 -2.67 5.77
C ALA A 46 -11.96 -1.34 6.17
N SER A 47 -11.20 -1.30 7.27
CA SER A 47 -10.33 -0.19 7.67
C SER A 47 -8.84 -0.55 7.62
N GLY A 48 -8.47 -1.68 7.02
CA GLY A 48 -7.09 -2.21 7.10
C GLY A 48 -6.04 -1.25 6.56
N TRP A 49 -6.37 -0.48 5.51
CA TRP A 49 -5.43 0.45 4.89
C TRP A 49 -5.42 1.83 5.55
N SER A 50 -6.48 2.21 6.28
CA SER A 50 -6.54 3.41 7.11
C SER A 50 -7.64 3.24 8.17
N ASP A 51 -7.24 3.30 9.43
CA ASP A 51 -8.13 3.11 10.56
C ASP A 51 -8.02 4.29 11.54
N PRO A 52 -9.13 5.01 11.81
CA PRO A 52 -9.14 6.13 12.76
C PRO A 52 -8.64 5.75 14.16
N LYS A 53 -8.74 4.47 14.56
CA LYS A 53 -8.21 3.99 15.85
C LYS A 53 -6.70 4.07 15.94
N PHE A 54 -6.01 4.12 14.81
CA PHE A 54 -4.56 4.23 14.71
C PHE A 54 -4.13 5.59 14.14
N GLY A 55 -4.97 6.63 14.30
CA GLY A 55 -4.69 7.96 13.76
C GLY A 55 -4.69 7.99 12.23
N ASP A 56 -5.61 7.21 11.63
CA ASP A 56 -5.78 7.04 10.18
C ASP A 56 -4.61 6.36 9.47
N LEU A 57 -3.69 5.74 10.23
CA LEU A 57 -2.68 4.82 9.71
C LEU A 57 -3.29 3.47 9.32
N GLY A 58 -2.66 2.78 8.39
CA GLY A 58 -2.97 1.39 8.09
C GLY A 58 -2.49 0.48 9.20
N TRP A 59 -3.04 -0.72 9.29
CA TRP A 59 -2.62 -1.72 10.26
C TRP A 59 -2.14 -2.97 9.54
N VAL A 60 -0.89 -3.36 9.78
CA VAL A 60 -0.21 -4.48 9.11
C VAL A 60 -1.05 -5.75 9.12
N HIS A 61 -1.58 -6.14 10.28
CA HIS A 61 -2.28 -7.42 10.45
C HIS A 61 -3.77 -7.37 10.06
N SER A 62 -4.29 -6.18 9.76
CA SER A 62 -5.62 -6.01 9.16
C SER A 62 -5.58 -5.85 7.65
N SER A 63 -4.39 -5.88 7.08
CA SER A 63 -4.12 -5.82 5.66
C SER A 63 -3.46 -7.11 5.20
N ASP A 64 -3.43 -7.32 3.89
CA ASP A 64 -2.67 -8.38 3.25
C ASP A 64 -1.66 -7.76 2.30
N TRP A 65 -0.59 -8.52 2.05
CA TRP A 65 0.60 -8.03 1.38
C TRP A 65 0.89 -8.83 0.13
N GLY A 66 1.42 -8.16 -0.89
CA GLY A 66 1.84 -8.79 -2.12
C GLY A 66 3.21 -8.31 -2.56
N THR A 67 3.96 -9.17 -3.23
CA THR A 67 5.24 -8.84 -3.84
C THR A 67 5.26 -9.17 -5.31
N PHE A 68 6.05 -8.42 -6.07
CA PHE A 68 6.34 -8.71 -7.48
C PHE A 68 7.70 -8.12 -7.85
N ASN A 69 8.30 -8.66 -8.90
CA ASN A 69 9.51 -8.07 -9.49
C ASN A 69 9.15 -7.22 -10.71
N ALA A 70 9.82 -6.09 -10.86
CA ALA A 70 9.73 -5.27 -12.06
C ALA A 70 11.10 -4.71 -12.45
N VAL A 71 11.30 -4.50 -13.74
CA VAL A 71 12.47 -3.82 -14.30
C VAL A 71 12.14 -2.33 -14.46
N LYS A 72 13.14 -1.47 -14.20
CA LYS A 72 13.02 -0.03 -14.41
C LYS A 72 12.41 0.27 -15.78
N GLY A 73 11.34 1.04 -15.78
CA GLY A 73 10.64 1.47 -16.96
C GLY A 73 9.46 0.60 -17.39
N GLN A 74 9.29 -0.60 -16.81
CA GLN A 74 8.08 -1.40 -17.03
C GLN A 74 6.87 -0.72 -16.41
N VAL A 75 5.72 -0.90 -17.05
CA VAL A 75 4.43 -0.44 -16.55
C VAL A 75 3.85 -1.55 -15.68
N VAL A 76 3.63 -1.21 -14.42
CA VAL A 76 2.98 -2.08 -13.45
C VAL A 76 1.53 -1.63 -13.31
N THR A 77 0.61 -2.59 -13.31
CA THR A 77 -0.82 -2.38 -13.04
C THR A 77 -1.25 -3.34 -11.94
N ILE A 78 -1.72 -2.80 -10.83
CA ILE A 78 -2.34 -3.54 -9.72
C ILE A 78 -3.83 -3.23 -9.76
N THR A 79 -4.65 -4.26 -9.91
CA THR A 79 -6.12 -4.14 -9.87
C THR A 79 -6.62 -4.87 -8.64
N MET A 80 -7.47 -4.20 -7.88
CA MET A 80 -8.14 -4.75 -6.70
C MET A 80 -9.63 -4.67 -6.94
N THR A 81 -10.36 -5.72 -6.60
CA THR A 81 -11.82 -5.78 -6.80
C THR A 81 -12.47 -6.50 -5.64
N SER A 82 -13.38 -5.81 -4.97
CA SER A 82 -14.30 -6.39 -4.00
C SER A 82 -15.68 -6.56 -4.65
N SER A 83 -16.36 -7.65 -4.35
CA SER A 83 -17.78 -7.83 -4.67
C SER A 83 -18.71 -7.28 -3.60
N GLU A 84 -18.17 -6.79 -2.47
CA GLU A 84 -18.96 -6.33 -1.34
C GLU A 84 -19.32 -4.84 -1.49
N THR A 85 -20.63 -4.58 -1.58
CA THR A 85 -21.16 -3.22 -1.78
C THR A 85 -20.77 -2.30 -0.63
N GLY A 86 -20.06 -1.21 -0.95
CA GLY A 86 -19.62 -0.21 0.03
C GLY A 86 -18.23 -0.50 0.63
N PHE A 87 -17.56 -1.56 0.18
CA PHE A 87 -16.14 -1.76 0.44
C PHE A 87 -15.33 -0.95 -0.59
N HIS A 88 -14.34 -0.18 -0.12
CA HIS A 88 -13.46 0.60 -1.00
C HIS A 88 -12.00 0.17 -0.79
N PRO A 89 -11.40 -0.57 -1.74
CA PRO A 89 -10.00 -0.98 -1.64
C PRO A 89 -9.06 0.23 -1.63
N GLY A 90 -8.02 0.14 -0.80
CA GLY A 90 -6.91 1.09 -0.71
C GLY A 90 -5.58 0.34 -0.70
N SER A 91 -4.55 0.95 -1.28
CA SER A 91 -3.23 0.33 -1.37
C SER A 91 -2.08 1.32 -1.45
N THR A 92 -0.95 0.89 -0.91
CA THR A 92 0.36 1.56 -1.02
C THR A 92 1.39 0.59 -1.58
N VAL A 93 2.23 1.07 -2.48
CA VAL A 93 3.31 0.32 -3.14
C VAL A 93 4.65 0.89 -2.70
N TYR A 94 5.55 -0.02 -2.35
CA TYR A 94 6.92 0.22 -1.93
C TYR A 94 7.90 -0.52 -2.83
N PHE A 95 9.13 -0.02 -2.88
CA PHE A 95 10.28 -0.70 -3.45
C PHE A 95 11.20 -1.15 -2.31
N ARG A 96 11.50 -2.45 -2.27
CA ARG A 96 12.45 -3.06 -1.33
C ARG A 96 13.81 -3.11 -2.03
N GLY A 97 14.64 -2.11 -1.75
CA GLY A 97 15.91 -1.88 -2.45
C GLY A 97 17.10 -2.61 -1.84
N ALA A 98 18.31 -2.39 -2.36
CA ALA A 98 19.53 -3.00 -1.83
C ALA A 98 19.86 -2.60 -0.38
N ASP A 99 19.31 -1.47 0.09
CA ASP A 99 19.44 -1.03 1.48
C ASP A 99 18.49 -1.78 2.43
N ASP A 100 17.58 -2.59 1.90
CA ASP A 100 16.72 -3.49 2.65
C ASP A 100 17.40 -4.86 2.72
N THR A 101 17.90 -5.21 3.89
CA THR A 101 18.64 -6.45 4.13
C THR A 101 17.84 -7.48 4.92
N ALA A 102 16.66 -7.10 5.40
CA ALA A 102 15.74 -7.98 6.09
C ALA A 102 14.90 -8.82 5.13
N ASP A 103 14.31 -9.90 5.64
CA ASP A 103 13.32 -10.67 4.89
C ASP A 103 12.07 -9.81 4.60
N ASN A 104 11.50 -10.00 3.41
CA ASN A 104 10.38 -9.18 2.93
C ASN A 104 9.08 -9.42 3.70
N SER A 105 8.99 -10.46 4.54
CA SER A 105 7.88 -10.65 5.45
C SER A 105 7.91 -9.70 6.65
N TYR A 106 9.02 -9.03 6.93
CA TYR A 106 9.13 -8.05 8.01
C TYR A 106 8.82 -6.63 7.55
N ILE A 107 8.04 -5.95 8.40
CA ILE A 107 7.56 -4.58 8.24
C ILE A 107 8.12 -3.77 9.42
N PRO A 108 8.59 -2.53 9.19
CA PRO A 108 9.33 -1.78 10.20
C PRO A 108 8.47 -1.32 11.38
N ASP A 109 7.15 -1.40 11.26
CA ASP A 109 6.16 -0.97 12.26
C ASP A 109 4.84 -1.74 12.05
N VAL A 110 4.07 -1.94 13.12
CA VAL A 110 2.69 -2.45 13.06
C VAL A 110 1.71 -1.45 12.43
N ALA A 111 1.99 -0.15 12.53
CA ALA A 111 1.22 0.93 11.93
C ALA A 111 1.88 1.41 10.62
N LEU A 112 1.08 1.53 9.57
CA LEU A 112 1.53 1.84 8.22
C LEU A 112 1.17 3.27 7.84
N THR A 113 2.14 4.03 7.37
CA THR A 113 1.86 5.25 6.63
C THR A 113 1.45 4.88 5.19
N GLN A 114 0.56 5.65 4.57
CA GLN A 114 0.12 5.34 3.20
C GLN A 114 0.94 6.08 2.13
N THR A 115 1.70 7.11 2.53
CA THR A 115 2.28 8.11 1.61
C THR A 115 3.77 8.39 1.86
N ALA A 116 4.41 7.68 2.79
CA ALA A 116 5.78 7.93 3.20
C ALA A 116 6.66 6.69 3.07
N THR A 117 7.97 6.92 2.96
CA THR A 117 8.95 5.83 3.05
C THR A 117 9.03 5.40 4.50
N MET A 118 8.97 4.09 4.73
CA MET A 118 9.12 3.51 6.06
C MET A 118 10.49 2.84 6.16
N ALA A 119 11.22 3.12 7.25
CA ALA A 119 12.53 2.52 7.46
C ALA A 119 12.79 2.23 8.93
N LYS A 120 13.43 1.09 9.20
CA LYS A 120 13.98 0.71 10.51
C LYS A 120 15.36 0.11 10.30
N TRP A 121 16.37 0.85 10.72
CA TRP A 121 17.77 0.45 10.63
C TRP A 121 18.14 -0.43 11.83
N GLY A 122 18.87 -1.52 11.59
CA GLY A 122 19.24 -2.48 12.63
C GLY A 122 18.02 -3.10 13.33
N ALA A 123 16.98 -3.44 12.56
CA ALA A 123 15.80 -4.09 13.09
C ALA A 123 16.15 -5.44 13.73
N SER A 124 15.43 -5.76 14.79
CA SER A 124 15.45 -7.06 15.45
C SER A 124 14.05 -7.65 15.48
N ASN A 125 13.98 -8.97 15.61
CA ASN A 125 12.77 -9.67 15.98
C ASN A 125 12.47 -9.34 17.44
N ASP A 126 11.29 -8.80 17.73
CA ASP A 126 10.97 -8.34 19.07
C ASP A 126 10.64 -9.48 20.05
N ASP A 127 10.35 -10.68 19.54
CA ASP A 127 10.14 -11.89 20.36
C ASP A 127 11.45 -12.57 20.73
N THR A 128 12.40 -12.65 19.79
CA THR A 128 13.66 -13.41 19.96
C THR A 128 14.90 -12.54 20.21
N GLY A 129 14.83 -11.24 19.88
CA GLY A 129 15.97 -10.32 19.89
C GLY A 129 16.95 -10.55 18.73
N GLU A 130 16.68 -11.49 17.83
CA GLU A 130 17.57 -11.80 16.71
C GLU A 130 17.65 -10.64 15.72
N PRO A 131 18.83 -10.30 15.20
CA PRO A 131 18.98 -9.24 14.21
C PRO A 131 18.32 -9.66 12.89
N LEU A 132 17.49 -8.79 12.35
CA LEU A 132 16.83 -8.95 11.05
C LEU A 132 17.55 -8.17 9.95
N GLY A 133 18.36 -7.17 10.31
CA GLY A 133 18.97 -6.24 9.37
C GLY A 133 18.14 -4.98 9.20
N ASP A 134 18.32 -4.30 8.08
CA ASP A 134 17.64 -3.05 7.76
C ASP A 134 16.36 -3.34 6.99
N ILE A 135 15.24 -2.73 7.41
CA ILE A 135 13.98 -2.76 6.67
C ILE A 135 13.78 -1.40 6.04
N VAL A 136 13.69 -1.31 4.72
CA VAL A 136 13.62 -0.04 3.97
C VAL A 136 12.58 -0.14 2.84
N MET A 137 11.38 0.33 3.13
CA MET A 137 10.23 0.32 2.23
C MET A 137 10.10 1.69 1.56
N LYS A 138 10.77 1.87 0.42
CA LYS A 138 10.79 3.15 -0.32
C LYS A 138 9.45 3.37 -1.00
N TYR A 139 8.75 4.44 -0.66
CA TYR A 139 7.44 4.76 -1.21
C TYR A 139 7.49 4.93 -2.75
N ILE A 140 6.52 4.35 -3.46
CA ILE A 140 6.39 4.44 -4.93
C ILE A 140 5.09 5.15 -5.32
N THR A 141 3.96 4.63 -4.86
CA THR A 141 2.64 5.21 -5.15
C THR A 141 1.63 4.67 -4.15
N HIS A 142 0.49 5.33 -4.06
CA HIS A 142 -0.67 4.83 -3.34
C HIS A 142 -1.96 5.22 -4.06
N GLY A 143 -3.10 4.74 -3.57
CA GLY A 143 -4.41 5.22 -3.93
C GLY A 143 -5.52 4.39 -3.32
N TYR A 144 -6.75 4.89 -3.42
CA TYR A 144 -7.95 4.19 -2.99
C TYR A 144 -9.09 4.36 -3.99
N ASP A 145 -10.03 3.42 -3.95
CA ASP A 145 -11.29 3.46 -4.69
C ASP A 145 -12.17 4.61 -4.17
N GLY A 146 -12.34 5.63 -5.01
CA GLY A 146 -13.17 6.79 -4.70
C GLY A 146 -14.63 6.66 -5.14
N ASP A 147 -14.98 5.59 -5.86
CA ASP A 147 -16.30 5.41 -6.45
C ASP A 147 -17.29 4.92 -5.39
N GLY A 148 -18.39 5.65 -5.21
CA GLY A 148 -19.42 5.32 -4.22
C GLY A 148 -18.99 5.53 -2.75
N ALA A 149 -17.76 5.99 -2.50
CA ALA A 149 -17.31 6.36 -1.17
C ALA A 149 -18.14 7.53 -0.62
N VAL A 150 -18.41 7.50 0.69
CA VAL A 150 -19.10 8.61 1.38
C VAL A 150 -18.31 9.89 1.09
N ALA A 151 -19.03 10.95 0.70
CA ALA A 151 -18.40 12.23 0.38
C ALA A 151 -17.44 12.66 1.49
N ASP A 152 -16.26 13.09 1.08
CA ASP A 152 -15.26 13.63 1.97
C ASP A 152 -15.86 14.80 2.75
N VAL A 153 -15.88 14.68 4.08
CA VAL A 153 -16.40 15.76 4.93
C VAL A 153 -15.40 16.90 4.87
N ALA A 154 -15.87 18.08 4.45
CA ALA A 154 -15.04 19.28 4.42
C ALA A 154 -14.39 19.53 5.80
N GLY A 155 -13.05 19.54 5.84
CA GLY A 155 -12.27 19.68 7.08
C GLY A 155 -11.52 18.43 7.52
N ASP A 156 -11.72 17.29 6.86
CA ASP A 156 -10.87 16.11 7.03
C ASP A 156 -9.50 16.38 6.39
N LEU A 157 -8.50 16.71 7.19
CA LEU A 157 -7.14 17.09 6.76
C LEU A 157 -6.46 16.02 5.87
N ILE A 158 -6.96 14.79 5.89
CA ILE A 158 -6.42 13.64 5.13
C ILE A 158 -7.01 13.54 3.72
N THR A 159 -8.14 14.20 3.44
CA THR A 159 -8.85 14.09 2.16
C THR A 159 -8.10 14.67 0.96
N ASN A 160 -7.09 15.51 1.19
CA ASN A 160 -6.17 15.98 0.15
C ASN A 160 -4.83 15.22 0.11
N THR A 161 -4.60 14.30 1.05
CA THR A 161 -3.32 13.58 1.18
C THR A 161 -3.37 12.24 0.48
N PHE A 162 -4.52 11.56 0.49
CA PHE A 162 -4.68 10.27 -0.18
C PHE A 162 -5.21 10.44 -1.60
N LYS A 163 -4.54 9.76 -2.54
CA LYS A 163 -4.92 9.78 -3.95
C LYS A 163 -6.23 9.00 -4.16
N LYS A 164 -7.33 9.74 -4.27
CA LYS A 164 -8.62 9.23 -4.74
C LYS A 164 -8.54 8.83 -6.22
N ILE A 165 -9.00 7.63 -6.56
CA ILE A 165 -9.09 7.14 -7.94
C ILE A 165 -10.54 6.81 -8.23
N ASN A 166 -11.14 7.53 -9.19
CA ASN A 166 -12.49 7.25 -9.68
C ASN A 166 -12.37 6.61 -11.06
N ASP A 167 -12.75 5.35 -11.19
CA ASP A 167 -12.84 4.62 -12.46
C ASP A 167 -14.29 4.28 -12.86
N GLY A 168 -15.26 4.73 -12.06
CA GLY A 168 -16.69 4.56 -12.27
C GLY A 168 -17.23 3.23 -11.75
N VAL A 169 -16.41 2.42 -11.06
CA VAL A 169 -16.79 1.09 -10.57
C VAL A 169 -16.53 1.00 -9.06
N PRO A 170 -17.55 1.20 -8.22
CA PRO A 170 -17.44 1.00 -6.78
C PRO A 170 -16.91 -0.39 -6.44
N GLY A 171 -15.99 -0.46 -5.47
CA GLY A 171 -15.30 -1.69 -5.06
C GLY A 171 -14.08 -2.02 -5.91
N LYS A 172 -13.66 -1.14 -6.84
CA LYS A 172 -12.53 -1.38 -7.73
C LYS A 172 -11.47 -0.29 -7.62
N LEU A 173 -10.22 -0.72 -7.48
CA LEU A 173 -9.06 0.15 -7.51
C LEU A 173 -8.10 -0.32 -8.60
N VAL A 174 -7.63 0.62 -9.43
CA VAL A 174 -6.56 0.37 -10.41
C VAL A 174 -5.40 1.33 -10.14
N ILE A 175 -4.31 0.79 -9.59
CA ILE A 175 -3.04 1.51 -9.45
C ILE A 175 -2.17 1.18 -10.67
N LYS A 176 -1.73 2.22 -11.38
CA LYS A 176 -0.83 2.10 -12.53
C LYS A 176 0.35 3.04 -12.38
N PHE A 177 1.56 2.52 -12.52
CA PHE A 177 2.78 3.31 -12.45
C PHE A 177 3.88 2.72 -13.33
N LYS A 178 4.90 3.52 -13.62
CA LYS A 178 6.12 3.07 -14.30
C LYS A 178 7.18 2.78 -13.25
N ALA A 179 7.70 1.56 -13.20
CA ALA A 179 8.68 1.12 -12.22
C ALA A 179 9.92 2.05 -12.25
N PRO A 180 10.21 2.81 -11.17
CA PRO A 180 11.36 3.70 -11.16
C PRO A 180 12.70 2.95 -10.99
N PHE A 181 12.65 1.75 -10.42
CA PHE A 181 13.81 0.91 -10.11
C PHE A 181 13.61 -0.52 -10.65
N THR A 182 14.72 -1.24 -10.80
CA THR A 182 14.70 -2.68 -11.07
C THR A 182 14.81 -3.42 -9.74
N GLY A 183 13.94 -4.40 -9.50
CA GLY A 183 14.00 -5.26 -8.32
C GLY A 183 12.63 -5.58 -7.75
N LEU A 184 12.61 -5.83 -6.45
CA LEU A 184 11.43 -6.25 -5.70
C LEU A 184 10.58 -5.06 -5.29
N TYR A 185 9.28 -5.19 -5.54
CA TYR A 185 8.27 -4.30 -5.04
C TYR A 185 7.38 -5.07 -4.07
N GLU A 186 6.90 -4.37 -3.07
CA GLU A 186 5.95 -4.86 -2.10
C GLU A 186 4.78 -3.89 -2.03
N PHE A 187 3.56 -4.39 -1.88
CA PHE A 187 2.39 -3.57 -1.71
C PHE A 187 1.49 -4.13 -0.62
N VAL A 188 0.82 -3.22 0.08
CA VAL A 188 -0.20 -3.54 1.07
C VAL A 188 -1.57 -3.20 0.52
N SER A 189 -2.58 -4.01 0.86
CA SER A 189 -3.97 -3.76 0.53
C SER A 189 -4.85 -3.84 1.77
N GLY A 190 -5.81 -2.93 1.87
CA GLY A 190 -6.86 -2.95 2.88
C GLY A 190 -8.05 -2.11 2.45
N GLY A 191 -9.06 -1.96 3.30
CA GLY A 191 -10.18 -1.05 3.03
C GLY A 191 -9.90 0.38 3.50
N TYR A 192 -10.56 1.34 2.86
CA TYR A 192 -10.61 2.77 3.21
C TYR A 192 -12.05 3.23 3.36
N LYS A 193 -12.37 4.04 4.39
CA LYS A 193 -13.70 4.67 4.60
C LYS A 193 -14.90 3.82 4.12
N PRO A 194 -15.07 2.60 4.65
CA PRO A 194 -16.12 1.71 4.16
C PRO A 194 -17.49 2.27 4.50
N ALA A 195 -18.49 1.94 3.69
CA ALA A 195 -19.87 2.32 3.93
C ALA A 195 -20.35 1.88 5.32
N PRO A 196 -21.32 2.57 5.95
CA PRO A 196 -21.82 2.24 7.28
C PRO A 196 -22.34 0.80 7.43
N THR A 197 -22.76 0.17 6.33
CA THR A 197 -23.29 -1.19 6.27
C THR A 197 -22.21 -2.28 6.30
N ILE A 198 -20.95 -1.94 6.03
CA ILE A 198 -19.85 -2.92 6.01
C ILE A 198 -19.46 -3.31 7.43
N ASN A 199 -19.38 -4.61 7.70
CA ASN A 199 -18.90 -5.11 8.97
C ASN A 199 -17.38 -4.91 9.11
N LYS A 200 -16.97 -3.96 9.94
CA LYS A 200 -15.55 -3.62 10.16
C LYS A 200 -14.79 -4.62 11.04
N ALA A 201 -15.49 -5.56 11.69
CA ALA A 201 -14.88 -6.53 12.61
C ALA A 201 -14.31 -7.77 11.89
N ILE A 202 -14.75 -8.04 10.66
CA ILE A 202 -14.34 -9.21 9.88
C ILE A 202 -13.36 -8.83 8.77
N LYS A 203 -12.69 -9.84 8.22
CA LYS A 203 -11.94 -9.73 6.97
C LYS A 203 -12.87 -9.96 5.78
N HIS A 204 -12.56 -9.28 4.69
CA HIS A 204 -13.29 -9.22 3.43
C HIS A 204 -12.38 -9.69 2.30
N ILE A 205 -12.94 -10.38 1.32
CA ILE A 205 -12.15 -10.85 0.19
C ILE A 205 -12.02 -9.73 -0.84
N VAL A 206 -10.77 -9.37 -1.15
CA VAL A 206 -10.42 -8.48 -2.26
C VAL A 206 -9.60 -9.29 -3.26
N LYS A 207 -10.12 -9.45 -4.47
CA LYS A 207 -9.39 -10.10 -5.56
C LYS A 207 -8.34 -9.13 -6.09
N VAL A 208 -7.08 -9.54 -6.04
CA VAL A 208 -5.94 -8.76 -6.52
C VAL A 208 -5.41 -9.36 -7.82
N LYS A 209 -5.05 -8.50 -8.77
CA LYS A 209 -4.36 -8.86 -10.01
C LYS A 209 -3.17 -7.94 -10.23
N VAL A 210 -2.00 -8.49 -10.52
CA VAL A 210 -0.78 -7.73 -10.81
C VAL A 210 -0.32 -8.02 -12.23
N ILE A 211 -0.08 -6.99 -13.04
CA ILE A 211 0.46 -7.12 -14.39
C ILE A 211 1.70 -6.24 -14.50
N VAL A 212 2.82 -6.83 -14.91
CA VAL A 212 4.08 -6.13 -15.20
C VAL A 212 4.36 -6.27 -16.69
N LYS A 213 4.53 -5.14 -17.40
CA LYS A 213 4.79 -5.08 -18.84
C LYS A 213 5.96 -4.18 -19.15
#